data_AF-A0A2D8KN56-F1
#
_entry.id   AF-A0A2D8KN56-F1
#
_cell.length_a   1.000
_cell.length_b   1.000
_cell.length_c   1.000
_cell.angle_alpha   90.00
_cell.angle_beta   90.00
_cell.angle_gamma   90.00
#
_symmetry.space_group_name_H-M   'P 1'
#
loop_
_entity.id
_entity.type
_entity.pdbx_description
1 polymer ?
#
loop_
_entity_poly.entity_id
_entity_poly.type
_entity_poly.pdbx_seq_one_letter_code
_entity_poly.pdbx_strand_id
1 'polypeptide(L)'
;MKVRLIIICFGLLLWSCKDQQGAKTDSTDIPASERTSENDYSDSGKMTAEEPTGDQQASDKDSLAMPENGYSGVYIKTDHPEDSGCSCYCIDMATSGTGELCLKDQELYINTRYAQDGDEIEVYYTGKSSKTTNSEIPWDRFETGTPIAVISPNAEGFDLDWKGFSIDGDLAVDYAILGKKTLEGTYKRK
;
A
#
# COMPACT_ATOMS: atom_id res chain seq x y z
N MET A 1 0.57 -34.85 49.64
CA MET A 1 0.43 -36.13 48.90
C MET A 1 0.91 -35.88 47.46
N LYS A 2 2.05 -36.47 47.09
CA LYS A 2 2.20 -37.51 46.03
C LYS A 2 2.07 -37.01 44.58
N VAL A 3 3.25 -36.70 44.02
CA VAL A 3 3.82 -36.92 42.67
C VAL A 3 3.01 -37.77 41.67
N ARG A 4 3.05 -37.39 40.36
CA ARG A 4 3.45 -38.14 39.10
C ARG A 4 2.69 -37.51 37.90
N LEU A 5 3.24 -36.92 36.82
CA LEU A 5 4.35 -37.21 35.87
C LEU A 5 4.03 -38.34 34.86
N ILE A 6 3.58 -37.99 33.64
CA ILE A 6 3.57 -38.77 32.36
C ILE A 6 3.48 -37.73 31.21
N ILE A 7 4.55 -37.22 30.59
CA ILE A 7 5.32 -37.67 29.40
C ILE A 7 4.53 -38.47 28.35
N ILE A 8 4.25 -37.88 27.18
CA ILE A 8 4.19 -38.59 25.88
C ILE A 8 4.90 -37.75 24.81
N CYS A 9 5.97 -38.34 24.27
CA CYS A 9 6.73 -37.92 23.10
C CYS A 9 6.00 -38.32 21.80
N PHE A 10 5.90 -37.40 20.85
CA PHE A 10 5.80 -37.65 19.41
C PHE A 10 6.50 -36.45 18.77
N GLY A 11 7.58 -36.54 18.00
CA GLY A 11 8.06 -37.59 17.11
C GLY A 11 8.57 -36.82 15.90
N LEU A 12 9.88 -36.58 15.85
CA LEU A 12 10.59 -35.90 14.76
C LEU A 12 10.30 -36.58 13.43
N LEU A 13 9.89 -35.80 12.42
CA LEU A 13 10.12 -36.13 11.02
C LEU A 13 10.77 -34.92 10.34
N LEU A 14 12.10 -35.02 10.25
CA LEU A 14 12.94 -34.26 9.34
C LEU A 14 12.62 -34.71 7.92
N TRP A 15 12.35 -33.79 6.99
CA TRP A 15 12.77 -33.93 5.60
C TRP A 15 13.46 -32.66 5.14
N SER A 16 14.79 -32.77 5.09
CA SER A 16 15.71 -31.90 4.40
C SER A 16 15.81 -32.43 2.96
N CYS A 17 15.34 -31.65 1.99
CA CYS A 17 15.70 -31.85 0.58
C CYS A 17 16.70 -30.77 0.19
N LYS A 18 17.92 -31.24 -0.09
CA LYS A 18 19.10 -30.50 -0.50
C LYS A 18 19.35 -30.75 -1.99
N ASP A 19 19.55 -29.65 -2.71
CA ASP A 19 20.23 -29.42 -4.01
C ASP A 19 20.08 -30.45 -5.14
N GLN A 20 19.77 -29.95 -6.35
CA GLN A 20 20.68 -30.14 -7.50
C GLN A 20 20.70 -28.93 -8.45
N GLN A 21 21.92 -28.46 -8.69
CA GLN A 21 22.33 -27.59 -9.79
C GLN A 21 22.10 -28.25 -11.16
N GLY A 22 21.67 -27.46 -12.13
CA GLY A 22 21.83 -27.72 -13.56
C GLY A 22 22.22 -26.42 -14.24
N ALA A 23 23.49 -26.34 -14.64
CA ALA A 23 24.08 -25.20 -15.32
C ALA A 23 24.00 -25.34 -16.85
N LYS A 24 24.14 -24.18 -17.51
CA LYS A 24 24.61 -23.91 -18.90
C LYS A 24 23.53 -23.88 -20.01
N THR A 25 23.33 -22.71 -20.65
CA THR A 25 23.99 -22.20 -21.89
C THR A 25 23.44 -22.98 -23.11
N ASP A 26 22.86 -22.40 -24.15
CA ASP A 26 23.42 -21.38 -25.05
C ASP A 26 22.33 -20.77 -25.96
N SER A 27 22.77 -19.72 -26.63
CA SER A 27 22.15 -18.71 -27.49
C SER A 27 21.55 -19.22 -28.82
N THR A 28 20.83 -18.31 -29.49
CA THR A 28 20.69 -18.19 -30.96
C THR A 28 19.57 -19.07 -31.56
N ASP A 29 18.57 -18.60 -32.34
CA ASP A 29 18.54 -17.60 -33.42
C ASP A 29 17.11 -17.05 -33.64
N ILE A 30 17.02 -15.78 -34.05
CA ILE A 30 15.86 -15.16 -34.69
C ILE A 30 15.93 -15.45 -36.21
N PRO A 31 14.79 -15.63 -36.89
CA PRO A 31 14.66 -14.96 -38.17
C PRO A 31 13.35 -14.16 -38.29
N ALA A 32 13.55 -12.87 -38.59
CA ALA A 32 12.54 -11.97 -39.11
C ALA A 32 12.13 -12.38 -40.53
N SER A 33 10.87 -12.17 -40.88
CA SER A 33 10.44 -12.05 -42.27
C SER A 33 9.37 -10.96 -42.38
N GLU A 34 9.77 -9.86 -43.01
CA GLU A 34 8.91 -8.81 -43.53
C GLU A 34 8.02 -9.37 -44.64
N ARG A 35 6.75 -8.92 -44.70
CA ARG A 35 6.08 -8.55 -45.97
C ARG A 35 5.06 -7.44 -45.75
N THR A 36 5.41 -6.27 -46.28
CA THR A 36 4.55 -5.16 -46.69
C THR A 36 3.46 -5.61 -47.68
N SER A 37 2.25 -5.04 -47.58
CA SER A 37 1.43 -4.61 -48.74
C SER A 37 0.33 -3.63 -48.31
N GLU A 38 0.21 -2.58 -49.12
CA GLU A 38 -0.62 -1.39 -49.02
C GLU A 38 -2.13 -1.58 -49.28
N ASN A 39 -2.90 -0.63 -48.74
CA ASN A 39 -4.10 0.08 -49.23
C ASN A 39 -5.22 -0.70 -49.95
N ASP A 40 -6.46 -0.50 -49.49
CA ASP A 40 -7.45 0.20 -50.34
C ASP A 40 -8.59 0.85 -49.52
N TYR A 41 -9.09 1.96 -50.06
CA TYR A 41 -10.09 2.87 -49.54
C TYR A 41 -11.43 2.64 -50.23
N SER A 42 -12.52 2.52 -49.47
CA SER A 42 -13.93 2.69 -49.88
C SER A 42 -14.79 2.37 -48.66
N ASP A 43 -15.96 2.93 -48.40
CA ASP A 43 -16.79 3.98 -49.00
C ASP A 43 -17.87 4.24 -47.92
N SER A 44 -18.35 5.47 -47.89
CA SER A 44 -19.42 5.99 -47.06
C SER A 44 -20.64 5.07 -46.90
N GLY A 45 -20.91 4.66 -45.65
CA GLY A 45 -22.17 4.04 -45.22
C GLY A 45 -22.84 4.86 -44.11
N LYS A 46 -23.61 5.88 -44.51
CA LYS A 46 -24.51 6.63 -43.62
C LYS A 46 -25.71 5.75 -43.27
N MET A 47 -25.82 5.29 -42.02
CA MET A 47 -27.08 4.81 -41.46
C MET A 47 -27.27 5.39 -40.05
N THR A 48 -28.34 6.16 -39.93
CA THR A 48 -28.87 6.79 -38.73
C THR A 48 -29.42 5.71 -37.79
N ALA A 49 -29.06 5.75 -36.51
CA ALA A 49 -29.74 5.03 -35.45
C ALA A 49 -29.71 5.85 -34.14
N GLU A 50 -30.86 6.45 -33.86
CA GLU A 50 -31.55 6.59 -32.57
C GLU A 50 -30.72 6.90 -31.30
N GLU A 51 -30.95 8.12 -30.77
CA GLU A 51 -30.71 8.48 -29.37
C GLU A 51 -31.56 7.63 -28.41
N PRO A 52 -30.99 7.16 -27.30
CA PRO A 52 -31.70 7.06 -26.04
C PRO A 52 -31.24 8.23 -25.16
N THR A 53 -32.17 9.14 -24.90
CA THR A 53 -32.11 10.17 -23.85
C THR A 53 -31.61 9.57 -22.55
N GLY A 54 -30.49 10.12 -22.08
CA GLY A 54 -29.88 9.78 -20.81
C GLY A 54 -30.68 10.28 -19.62
N ASP A 55 -30.76 9.43 -18.61
CA ASP A 55 -30.74 9.84 -17.21
C ASP A 55 -29.61 9.03 -16.56
N GLN A 56 -28.37 9.44 -16.85
CA GLN A 56 -27.24 9.11 -15.99
C GLN A 56 -27.08 10.29 -15.05
N GLN A 57 -27.58 10.11 -13.84
CA GLN A 57 -27.29 10.93 -12.68
C GLN A 57 -25.76 10.91 -12.49
N ALA A 58 -25.09 11.92 -13.04
CA ALA A 58 -23.70 12.19 -12.80
C ALA A 58 -23.54 12.42 -11.30
N SER A 59 -22.94 11.45 -10.62
CA SER A 59 -22.28 11.72 -9.36
C SER A 59 -21.16 12.69 -9.70
N ASP A 60 -21.34 13.97 -9.34
CA ASP A 60 -20.27 14.96 -9.26
C ASP A 60 -19.25 14.48 -8.21
N LYS A 61 -18.44 13.47 -8.56
CA LYS A 61 -17.07 13.39 -8.05
C LYS A 61 -16.36 14.51 -8.78
N ASP A 62 -16.14 15.61 -8.08
CA ASP A 62 -15.19 16.64 -8.47
C ASP A 62 -13.84 15.93 -8.69
N SER A 63 -13.57 15.56 -9.95
CA SER A 63 -12.35 14.88 -10.33
C SER A 63 -11.22 15.88 -10.17
N LEU A 64 -10.67 15.95 -8.96
CA LEU A 64 -9.52 16.78 -8.65
C LEU A 64 -8.43 16.46 -9.66
N ALA A 65 -8.06 17.45 -10.46
CA ALA A 65 -7.05 17.30 -11.48
C ALA A 65 -5.74 16.87 -10.79
N MET A 66 -5.22 15.70 -11.18
CA MET A 66 -3.99 15.16 -10.62
C MET A 66 -2.84 16.15 -10.84
N PRO A 67 -2.04 16.51 -9.81
CA PRO A 67 -0.95 17.45 -9.98
C PRO A 67 0.08 16.95 -11.00
N GLU A 68 0.82 17.88 -11.63
CA GLU A 68 1.83 17.57 -12.66
C GLU A 68 2.95 16.61 -12.16
N ASN A 69 3.17 16.55 -10.85
CA ASN A 69 4.12 15.64 -10.17
C ASN A 69 3.46 14.42 -9.51
N GLY A 70 2.18 14.16 -9.81
CA GLY A 70 1.33 13.27 -9.02
C GLY A 70 1.16 13.76 -7.59
N TYR A 71 0.74 12.86 -6.71
CA TYR A 71 0.58 13.18 -5.29
C TYR A 71 1.89 13.08 -4.48
N SER A 72 2.99 12.63 -5.08
CA SER A 72 4.24 12.41 -4.35
C SER A 72 4.83 13.70 -3.75
N GLY A 73 5.37 13.60 -2.53
CA GLY A 73 6.04 14.69 -1.83
C GLY A 73 5.88 14.64 -0.31
N VAL A 74 6.45 15.63 0.37
CA VAL A 74 6.35 15.75 1.83
C VAL A 74 5.13 16.59 2.20
N TYR A 75 4.29 16.03 3.05
CA TYR A 75 3.09 16.68 3.58
C TYR A 75 3.19 16.78 5.09
N ILE A 76 2.62 17.83 5.66
CA ILE A 76 2.56 18.08 7.11
C ILE A 76 1.09 18.07 7.56
N LYS A 77 0.85 17.45 8.71
CA LYS A 77 -0.47 17.39 9.32
C LYS A 77 -0.94 18.78 9.74
N THR A 78 -2.16 19.13 9.37
CA THR A 78 -2.66 20.52 9.46
C THR A 78 -2.89 21.01 10.89
N ASP A 79 -3.20 20.12 11.82
CA ASP A 79 -3.39 20.39 13.25
C ASP A 79 -2.09 20.37 14.07
N HIS A 80 -0.95 20.02 13.44
CA HIS A 80 0.40 20.03 14.03
C HIS A 80 1.40 20.87 13.23
N PRO A 81 1.12 22.16 12.96
CA PRO A 81 2.00 23.03 12.18
C PRO A 81 3.35 23.30 12.86
N GLU A 82 3.44 23.10 14.18
CA GLU A 82 4.68 23.23 14.95
C GLU A 82 5.75 22.20 14.54
N ASP A 83 5.35 21.04 14.00
CA ASP A 83 6.27 20.01 13.51
C ASP A 83 6.81 20.32 12.10
N SER A 84 7.17 21.58 11.85
CA SER A 84 7.87 22.01 10.64
C SER A 84 9.22 21.30 10.45
N GLY A 85 9.75 20.61 11.47
CA GLY A 85 10.94 19.77 11.39
C GLY A 85 10.69 18.36 10.87
N CYS A 86 9.43 17.93 10.76
CA CYS A 86 9.03 16.57 10.41
C CYS A 86 9.59 15.50 11.36
N SER A 87 9.45 15.71 12.67
CA SER A 87 9.79 14.72 13.69
C SER A 87 8.85 13.51 13.66
N CYS A 88 7.55 13.72 13.42
CA CYS A 88 6.55 12.64 13.44
C CYS A 88 5.27 12.92 12.65
N TYR A 89 4.88 14.18 12.42
CA TYR A 89 3.62 14.58 11.79
C TYR A 89 3.76 14.94 10.32
N CYS A 90 4.86 14.53 9.69
CA CYS A 90 5.01 14.58 8.24
C CYS A 90 4.90 13.19 7.62
N ILE A 91 4.40 13.15 6.40
CA ILE A 91 4.38 11.96 5.55
C ILE A 91 5.12 12.31 4.28
N ASP A 92 6.20 11.58 4.01
CA ASP A 92 6.81 11.53 2.70
C ASP A 92 6.01 10.54 1.86
N MET A 93 5.05 11.08 1.12
CA MET A 93 4.09 10.30 0.37
C MET A 93 4.62 10.00 -1.02
N ALA A 94 4.40 8.76 -1.44
CA ALA A 94 4.58 8.31 -2.81
C ALA A 94 3.33 7.55 -3.26
N THR A 95 3.03 7.57 -4.55
CA THR A 95 1.94 6.77 -5.13
C THR A 95 2.29 5.28 -5.26
N SER A 96 3.58 4.95 -5.16
CA SER A 96 4.12 3.58 -5.16
C SER A 96 5.46 3.54 -4.41
N GLY A 97 5.88 2.34 -3.98
CA GLY A 97 7.15 2.14 -3.28
C GLY A 97 6.97 2.03 -1.77
N THR A 98 7.99 2.43 -1.01
CA THR A 98 8.05 2.26 0.45
C THR A 98 8.18 3.58 1.18
N GLY A 99 7.63 3.67 2.38
CA GLY A 99 7.78 4.81 3.28
C GLY A 99 8.03 4.38 4.72
N GLU A 100 8.32 5.35 5.58
CA GLU A 100 8.39 5.16 7.04
C GLU A 100 7.38 6.10 7.70
N LEU A 101 6.54 5.56 8.58
CA LEU A 101 5.56 6.34 9.34
C LEU A 101 5.88 6.32 10.83
N CYS A 102 5.70 7.46 11.48
CA CYS A 102 5.82 7.62 12.92
C CYS A 102 4.45 7.42 13.59
N LEU A 103 4.31 6.41 14.44
CA LEU A 103 3.08 6.11 15.18
C LEU A 103 3.02 6.86 16.51
N LYS A 104 4.17 7.15 17.11
CA LYS A 104 4.28 7.88 18.36
C LYS A 104 5.58 8.65 18.35
N ASP A 105 5.51 9.94 18.69
CA ASP A 105 6.63 10.87 18.64
C ASP A 105 7.91 10.24 19.19
N GLN A 106 8.90 10.11 18.31
CA GLN A 106 10.26 9.64 18.58
C GLN A 106 10.42 8.25 19.20
N GLU A 107 9.36 7.44 19.26
CA GLU A 107 9.40 6.13 19.92
C GLU A 107 9.06 4.96 18.97
N LEU A 108 8.08 5.15 18.09
CA LEU A 108 7.51 4.05 17.31
C LEU A 108 7.41 4.44 15.84
N TYR A 109 8.14 3.71 15.01
CA TYR A 109 8.21 3.86 13.56
C TYR A 109 7.93 2.53 12.86
N ILE A 110 7.18 2.57 11.76
CA ILE A 110 6.89 1.42 10.92
C ILE A 110 7.32 1.67 9.49
N ASN A 111 7.77 0.62 8.83
CA ASN A 111 7.92 0.62 7.38
C ASN A 111 6.56 0.32 6.75
N THR A 112 6.33 0.98 5.62
CA THR A 112 5.09 0.83 4.85
C THR A 112 5.40 0.68 3.38
N ARG A 113 4.42 0.20 2.63
CA ARG A 113 4.37 0.33 1.17
C ARG A 113 3.08 1.02 0.75
N TYR A 114 3.16 1.78 -0.33
CA TYR A 114 2.02 2.46 -0.94
C TYR A 114 1.56 1.68 -2.17
N ALA A 115 0.24 1.54 -2.34
CA ALA A 115 -0.36 1.02 -3.55
C ALA A 115 -1.54 1.91 -3.95
N GLN A 116 -1.58 2.32 -5.21
CA GLN A 116 -2.70 3.08 -5.74
C GLN A 116 -3.91 2.17 -5.98
N ASP A 117 -5.07 2.57 -5.49
CA ASP A 117 -6.37 1.94 -5.76
C ASP A 117 -7.37 3.00 -6.23
N GLY A 118 -7.52 3.12 -7.55
CA GLY A 118 -8.30 4.20 -8.17
C GLY A 118 -7.75 5.58 -7.81
N ASP A 119 -8.60 6.38 -7.14
CA ASP A 119 -8.28 7.74 -6.69
C ASP A 119 -7.61 7.75 -5.31
N GLU A 120 -7.61 6.63 -4.59
CA GLU A 120 -7.06 6.50 -3.25
C GLU A 120 -5.69 5.82 -3.28
N ILE A 121 -4.95 5.98 -2.18
CA ILE A 121 -3.67 5.32 -1.96
C ILE A 121 -3.78 4.50 -0.68
N GLU A 122 -3.70 3.19 -0.81
CA GLU A 122 -3.67 2.27 0.31
C GLU A 122 -2.25 2.17 0.89
N VAL A 123 -2.18 2.23 2.21
CA VAL A 123 -0.93 2.12 2.96
C VAL A 123 -0.89 0.77 3.65
N TYR A 124 0.13 -0.02 3.38
CA TYR A 124 0.30 -1.35 3.96
C TYR A 124 1.49 -1.40 4.89
N TYR A 125 1.34 -2.06 6.04
CA TYR A 125 2.46 -2.38 6.94
C TYR A 125 3.44 -3.36 6.27
N THR A 126 4.75 -3.12 6.41
CA THR A 126 5.79 -4.04 5.90
C THR A 126 6.80 -4.47 6.97
N GLY A 127 6.63 -4.02 8.20
CA GLY A 127 7.52 -4.36 9.32
C GLY A 127 7.82 -3.16 10.21
N LYS A 128 8.27 -3.40 11.43
CA LYS A 128 8.78 -2.32 12.29
C LYS A 128 10.04 -1.71 11.68
N SER A 129 10.20 -0.40 11.80
CA SER A 129 11.44 0.26 11.42
C SER A 129 12.60 -0.17 12.34
N SER A 130 13.83 -0.06 11.85
CA SER A 130 15.04 -0.23 12.67
C SER A 130 15.14 0.80 13.80
N LYS A 131 14.44 1.94 13.69
CA LYS A 131 14.31 2.95 14.74
C LYS A 131 13.45 2.49 15.92
N THR A 132 12.59 1.49 15.71
CA THR A 132 11.67 0.98 16.73
C THR A 132 12.30 -0.13 17.55
N THR A 133 12.57 0.16 18.81
CA THR A 133 13.17 -0.78 19.77
C THR A 133 12.15 -1.47 20.66
N ASN A 134 10.91 -0.98 20.74
CA ASN A 134 9.85 -1.62 21.53
C ASN A 134 9.61 -3.06 21.05
N SER A 135 9.73 -4.01 21.96
CA SER A 135 9.53 -5.44 21.71
C SER A 135 8.25 -6.00 22.36
N GLU A 136 7.47 -5.15 23.03
CA GLU A 136 6.23 -5.55 23.70
C GLU A 136 5.08 -5.67 22.71
N ILE A 137 5.11 -4.85 21.65
CA ILE A 137 4.18 -4.94 20.52
C ILE A 137 4.55 -6.19 19.69
N PRO A 138 3.57 -7.07 19.36
CA PRO A 138 3.80 -8.28 18.61
C PRO A 138 3.93 -7.98 17.11
N TRP A 139 4.95 -7.22 16.73
CA TRP A 139 5.19 -6.72 15.36
C TRP A 139 5.13 -7.81 14.27
N ASP A 140 5.58 -9.02 14.61
CA ASP A 140 5.64 -10.16 13.71
C ASP A 140 4.28 -10.85 13.51
N ARG A 141 3.26 -10.49 14.31
CA ARG A 141 1.90 -11.00 14.16
C ARG A 141 1.02 -10.13 13.27
N PHE A 142 1.42 -8.88 13.03
CA PHE A 142 0.64 -7.98 12.20
C PHE A 142 0.69 -8.40 10.74
N GLU A 143 -0.47 -8.36 10.12
CA GLU A 143 -0.62 -8.64 8.70
C GLU A 143 -0.02 -7.53 7.83
N THR A 144 0.56 -7.93 6.70
CA THR A 144 1.16 -7.03 5.70
C THR A 144 0.33 -6.94 4.41
N GLY A 145 -0.71 -7.77 4.31
CA GLY A 145 -1.63 -7.86 3.17
C GLY A 145 -2.91 -7.03 3.33
N THR A 146 -3.12 -6.42 4.50
CA THR A 146 -4.31 -5.62 4.83
C THR A 146 -3.89 -4.16 4.98
N PRO A 147 -4.56 -3.18 4.32
CA PRO A 147 -4.24 -1.76 4.49
C PRO A 147 -4.39 -1.32 5.95
N ILE A 148 -3.40 -0.59 6.45
CA ILE A 148 -3.41 0.01 7.79
C ILE A 148 -3.89 1.47 7.78
N ALA A 149 -3.89 2.10 6.61
CA ALA A 149 -4.46 3.41 6.37
C ALA A 149 -4.85 3.58 4.90
N VAL A 150 -5.73 4.54 4.64
CA VAL A 150 -6.12 4.99 3.30
C VAL A 150 -5.83 6.48 3.21
N ILE A 151 -5.19 6.90 2.13
CA ILE A 151 -4.94 8.30 1.80
C ILE A 151 -5.87 8.68 0.65
N SER A 152 -6.73 9.67 0.90
CA SER A 152 -7.67 10.21 -0.07
C SER A 152 -7.21 11.62 -0.46
N PRO A 153 -6.63 11.82 -1.66
CA PRO A 153 -6.19 13.13 -2.10
C PRO A 153 -7.33 14.15 -2.13
N ASN A 154 -7.02 15.40 -1.78
CA ASN A 154 -7.95 16.52 -1.82
C ASN A 154 -7.28 17.76 -2.47
N ALA A 155 -8.02 18.87 -2.62
CA ALA A 155 -7.54 20.04 -3.34
C ALA A 155 -6.26 20.69 -2.74
N GLU A 156 -6.02 20.52 -1.43
CA GLU A 156 -4.92 21.17 -0.71
C GLU A 156 -3.84 20.19 -0.22
N GLY A 157 -4.09 18.89 -0.38
CA GLY A 157 -3.21 17.80 0.02
C GLY A 157 -3.94 16.47 0.04
N PHE A 158 -4.17 15.91 1.23
CA PHE A 158 -4.93 14.68 1.39
C PHE A 158 -5.50 14.52 2.80
N ASP A 159 -6.46 13.62 2.94
CA ASP A 159 -6.92 13.09 4.21
C ASP A 159 -6.39 11.67 4.42
N LEU A 160 -5.89 11.38 5.62
CA LEU A 160 -5.45 10.04 6.03
C LEU A 160 -6.44 9.46 7.02
N ASP A 161 -7.09 8.37 6.61
CA ASP A 161 -7.94 7.54 7.47
C ASP A 161 -7.16 6.31 7.95
N TRP A 162 -6.81 6.33 9.24
CA TRP A 162 -6.11 5.24 9.91
C TRP A 162 -7.06 4.10 10.25
N LYS A 163 -6.81 2.94 9.66
CA LYS A 163 -7.58 1.70 9.86
C LYS A 163 -7.03 0.86 11.03
N GLY A 164 -5.73 0.90 11.24
CA GLY A 164 -5.04 0.10 12.27
C GLY A 164 -4.51 -1.23 11.77
N PHE A 165 -3.81 -1.95 12.65
CA PHE A 165 -3.21 -3.24 12.34
C PHE A 165 -4.23 -4.37 12.42
N SER A 166 -4.04 -5.42 11.63
CA SER A 166 -4.85 -6.64 11.70
C SER A 166 -4.02 -7.83 12.17
N ILE A 167 -4.65 -8.75 12.90
CA ILE A 167 -4.12 -10.04 13.33
C ILE A 167 -5.21 -11.08 13.08
N ASP A 168 -4.89 -12.12 12.32
CA ASP A 168 -5.80 -13.24 12.02
C ASP A 168 -7.13 -12.79 11.36
N GLY A 169 -7.09 -11.72 10.57
CA GLY A 169 -8.23 -11.12 9.85
C GLY A 169 -9.00 -10.07 10.65
N ASP A 170 -8.69 -9.90 11.94
CA ASP A 170 -9.39 -8.98 12.83
C ASP A 170 -8.54 -7.75 13.17
N LEU A 171 -9.22 -6.61 13.36
CA LEU A 171 -8.56 -5.39 13.86
C LEU A 171 -7.92 -5.68 15.23
N ALA A 172 -6.62 -5.46 15.32
CA ALA A 172 -5.86 -5.58 16.56
C ALA A 172 -6.17 -4.37 17.46
N VAL A 173 -7.31 -4.42 18.15
CA VAL A 173 -7.91 -3.30 18.91
C VAL A 173 -6.92 -2.62 19.85
N ASP A 174 -6.10 -3.39 20.56
CA ASP A 174 -5.10 -2.87 21.50
C ASP A 174 -4.06 -1.96 20.83
N TYR A 175 -3.85 -2.11 19.52
CA TYR A 175 -2.86 -1.37 18.73
C TYR A 175 -3.49 -0.42 17.72
N ALA A 176 -4.82 -0.44 17.58
CA ALA A 176 -5.56 0.42 16.65
C ALA A 176 -5.33 1.92 16.95
N ILE A 177 -5.11 2.28 18.22
CA ILE A 177 -4.89 3.67 18.64
C ILE A 177 -3.52 4.23 18.23
N LEU A 178 -2.54 3.38 17.89
CA LEU A 178 -1.15 3.80 17.69
C LEU A 178 -1.04 4.83 16.58
N GLY A 179 -1.56 4.57 15.38
CA GLY A 179 -1.59 5.57 14.31
C GLY A 179 -2.75 6.56 14.41
N LYS A 180 -3.84 6.22 15.11
CA LYS A 180 -5.05 7.07 15.15
C LYS A 180 -4.81 8.43 15.79
N LYS A 181 -3.92 8.55 16.78
CA LYS A 181 -3.63 9.86 17.40
C LYS A 181 -2.64 10.69 16.59
N THR A 182 -1.68 10.03 15.96
CA THR A 182 -0.53 10.70 15.34
C THR A 182 -0.78 10.97 13.86
N LEU A 183 -1.26 9.98 13.12
CA LEU A 183 -1.36 10.00 11.66
C LEU A 183 -2.74 10.33 11.12
N GLU A 184 -3.82 10.06 11.86
CA GLU A 184 -5.17 10.39 11.40
C GLU A 184 -5.34 11.90 11.16
N GLY A 185 -5.86 12.27 9.99
CA GLY A 185 -6.36 13.62 9.76
C GLY A 185 -5.95 14.20 8.41
N THR A 186 -6.09 15.52 8.29
CA THR A 186 -5.83 16.26 7.05
C THR A 186 -4.39 16.74 6.98
N TYR A 187 -3.79 16.56 5.82
CA TYR A 187 -2.42 16.93 5.49
C TYR A 187 -2.40 17.93 4.34
N LYS A 188 -1.47 18.88 4.42
CA LYS A 188 -1.17 19.82 3.34
C LYS A 188 0.27 19.68 2.91
N ARG A 189 0.54 20.03 1.66
CA ARG A 189 1.92 20.01 1.15
C ARG A 189 2.77 21.00 1.96
N LYS A 190 3.97 20.56 2.36
CA LYS A 190 4.93 21.38 3.09
C LYS A 190 5.62 22.41 2.19
#